data_AF-A0A7H1KNH5-F1
#
_entry.id   AF-A0A7H1KNH5-F1
#
_cell.length_a   1.000
_cell.length_b   1.000
_cell.length_c   1.000
_cell.angle_alpha   90.00
_cell.angle_beta   90.00
_cell.angle_gamma   90.00
#
_symmetry.space_group_name_H-M   'P 1'
#
loop_
_entity.id
_entity.type
_entity.pdbx_description
1 polymer ?
#
loop_
_entity_poly.entity_id
_entity_poly.type
_entity_poly.pdbx_seq_one_letter_code
_entity_poly.pdbx_strand_id
1 'polypeptide(L)'
;MGSNGDIVGTRYKEFREMIDYLETNKEISLKIVADDNLKKVLLLSAASYFEDEIKDIILSFVEKNSDNNSMIRSFVKNKAVERQYHTYFDWGTGNANRFFSLFGEEFKDQAKGDVKNNSKLEESIRAFLEIGNLRNELVHGNFAVFPIEKTVKEIYELYRLAHEFIDYLSSKLT
;
A
#
# COMPACT_ATOMS: atom_id res chain seq x y z
N MET A 1 -9.68 9.69 -8.20
CA MET A 1 -10.43 9.89 -6.94
C MET A 1 -11.40 8.74 -6.76
N GLY A 2 -10.92 7.64 -6.15
CA GLY A 2 -11.70 6.43 -5.91
C GLY A 2 -12.80 6.66 -4.87
N SER A 3 -13.94 6.02 -5.08
CA SER A 3 -15.24 6.26 -4.43
C SER A 3 -15.41 5.63 -3.04
N ASN A 4 -14.34 5.46 -2.28
CA ASN A 4 -14.37 5.12 -0.86
C ASN A 4 -13.59 6.21 -0.13
N GLY A 5 -14.27 7.17 0.51
CA GLY A 5 -13.60 8.26 1.23
C GLY A 5 -12.50 7.69 2.13
N ASP A 6 -11.31 8.30 2.12
CA ASP A 6 -10.06 7.82 2.73
C ASP A 6 -10.29 6.99 4.01
N ILE A 7 -10.48 5.68 3.84
CA ILE A 7 -10.90 4.78 4.93
C ILE A 7 -9.77 4.72 5.95
N VAL A 8 -8.53 4.70 5.47
CA VAL A 8 -7.33 4.68 6.31
C VAL A 8 -7.18 5.99 7.08
N GLY A 9 -7.42 7.15 6.44
CA GLY A 9 -7.45 8.46 7.10
C GLY A 9 -8.57 8.58 8.14
N THR A 10 -9.74 8.01 7.87
CA THR A 10 -10.84 7.91 8.84
C THR A 10 -10.42 7.09 10.06
N ARG A 11 -9.82 5.90 9.84
CA ARG A 11 -9.28 5.07 10.94
C ARG A 11 -8.19 5.77 11.72
N TYR A 12 -7.28 6.47 11.04
CA TYR A 12 -6.25 7.26 11.70
C TYR A 12 -6.86 8.32 12.63
N LYS A 13 -7.89 9.04 12.18
CA LYS A 13 -8.58 10.04 13.00
C LYS A 13 -9.26 9.41 14.23
N GLU A 14 -10.03 8.34 14.04
CA GLU A 14 -10.67 7.60 15.14
C GLU A 14 -9.63 7.12 16.18
N PHE A 15 -8.48 6.64 15.70
CA PHE A 15 -7.38 6.18 16.56
C PHE A 15 -6.74 7.31 17.34
N ARG A 16 -6.53 8.46 16.71
CA ARG A 16 -6.03 9.67 17.37
C ARG A 16 -6.97 10.12 18.48
N GLU A 17 -8.27 10.18 18.21
CA GLU A 17 -9.28 10.56 19.20
C GLU A 17 -9.28 9.61 20.42
N MET A 18 -9.14 8.29 20.19
CA MET A 18 -9.05 7.32 21.27
C MET A 18 -7.77 7.48 22.11
N ILE A 19 -6.62 7.68 21.47
CA ILE A 19 -5.35 7.90 22.18
C ILE A 19 -5.38 9.19 23.00
N ASP A 20 -5.90 10.27 22.42
CA ASP A 20 -6.02 11.57 23.08
C ASP A 20 -6.99 11.49 24.28
N TYR A 21 -8.08 10.70 24.16
CA TYR A 21 -9.00 10.43 25.27
C TYR A 21 -8.31 9.69 26.42
N LEU A 22 -7.56 8.62 26.13
CA LEU A 22 -6.85 7.83 27.16
C LEU A 22 -5.77 8.66 27.86
N GLU A 23 -5.06 9.50 27.10
CA GLU A 23 -4.06 10.43 27.63
C GLU A 23 -4.70 11.49 28.55
N THR A 24 -5.81 12.09 28.13
CA THR A 24 -6.54 13.09 28.92
C THR A 24 -7.05 12.51 30.25
N ASN A 25 -7.47 11.23 30.25
CA ASN A 25 -7.93 10.54 31.45
C ASN A 25 -6.80 9.90 32.28
N LYS A 26 -5.52 10.12 31.91
CA LYS A 26 -4.34 9.56 32.59
C LYS A 26 -4.27 8.02 32.62
N GLU A 27 -4.92 7.37 31.66
CA GLU A 27 -4.95 5.91 31.50
C GLU A 27 -3.73 5.42 30.71
N ILE A 28 -2.52 5.69 31.24
CA ILE A 28 -1.25 5.50 30.50
C ILE A 28 -1.02 4.04 30.07
N SER A 29 -1.34 3.06 30.92
CA SER A 29 -1.19 1.65 30.59
C SER A 29 -2.13 1.22 29.45
N LEU A 30 -3.38 1.70 29.45
CA LEU A 30 -4.33 1.43 28.38
C LEU A 30 -3.94 2.15 27.08
N LYS A 31 -3.40 3.37 27.18
CA LYS A 31 -2.84 4.10 26.03
C LYS A 31 -1.76 3.29 25.31
N ILE A 32 -0.83 2.69 26.05
CA ILE A 32 0.25 1.87 25.46
C ILE A 32 -0.33 0.66 24.72
N VAL A 33 -1.23 -0.08 25.36
CA VAL A 33 -1.89 -1.26 24.74
C VAL A 33 -2.70 -0.85 23.52
N ALA A 34 -3.41 0.27 23.59
CA ALA A 34 -4.14 0.82 22.45
C ALA A 34 -3.19 1.16 21.31
N ASP A 35 -2.16 1.97 21.55
CA ASP A 35 -1.19 2.42 20.54
C ASP A 35 -0.57 1.25 19.78
N ASP A 36 -0.15 0.19 20.47
CA ASP A 36 0.45 -0.99 19.85
C ASP A 36 -0.53 -1.78 18.96
N ASN A 37 -1.79 -1.87 19.36
CA ASN A 37 -2.83 -2.49 18.53
C ASN A 37 -3.18 -1.60 17.34
N LEU A 38 -3.29 -0.29 17.54
CA LEU A 38 -3.67 0.67 16.51
C LEU A 38 -2.61 0.76 15.41
N LYS A 39 -1.31 0.68 15.73
CA LYS A 39 -0.23 0.57 14.73
C LYS A 39 -0.48 -0.60 13.78
N LYS A 40 -0.77 -1.78 14.33
CA LYS A 40 -0.99 -3.02 13.55
C LYS A 40 -2.23 -2.89 12.67
N VAL A 41 -3.33 -2.39 13.22
CA VAL A 41 -4.58 -2.21 12.47
C VAL A 41 -4.42 -1.19 11.35
N LEU A 42 -3.75 -0.06 11.62
CA LEU A 42 -3.53 0.97 10.61
C LEU A 42 -2.62 0.47 9.48
N LEU A 43 -1.53 -0.22 9.82
CA LEU A 43 -0.62 -0.82 8.85
C LEU A 43 -1.35 -1.83 7.94
N LEU A 44 -2.15 -2.74 8.52
CA LEU A 44 -2.93 -3.70 7.76
C LEU A 44 -3.97 -3.01 6.87
N SER A 45 -4.60 -1.94 7.37
CA SER A 45 -5.58 -1.17 6.60
C SER A 45 -4.93 -0.50 5.38
N ALA A 46 -3.77 0.14 5.58
CA ALA A 46 -3.00 0.77 4.51
C ALA A 46 -2.52 -0.25 3.47
N ALA A 47 -1.96 -1.37 3.91
CA ALA A 47 -1.50 -2.42 3.01
C ALA A 47 -2.65 -3.05 2.21
N SER A 48 -3.79 -3.33 2.86
CA SER A 48 -4.98 -3.87 2.18
C SER A 48 -5.54 -2.89 1.15
N TYR A 49 -5.59 -1.60 1.49
CA TYR A 49 -6.03 -0.56 0.57
C TYR A 49 -5.17 -0.54 -0.70
N PHE A 50 -3.85 -0.52 -0.55
CA PHE A 50 -2.94 -0.51 -1.69
C PHE A 50 -2.95 -1.80 -2.50
N GLU A 51 -3.17 -2.94 -1.84
CA GLU A 51 -3.36 -4.19 -2.55
C GLU A 51 -4.58 -4.13 -3.49
N ASP A 52 -5.70 -3.56 -3.02
CA ASP A 52 -6.91 -3.42 -3.84
C ASP A 52 -6.71 -2.40 -4.98
N GLU A 53 -6.11 -1.23 -4.71
CA GLU A 53 -5.82 -0.22 -5.75
C GLU A 53 -4.92 -0.79 -6.87
N ILE A 54 -3.87 -1.53 -6.53
CA ILE A 54 -2.97 -2.14 -7.53
C ILE A 54 -3.72 -3.16 -8.38
N LYS A 55 -4.57 -4.00 -7.78
CA LYS A 55 -5.38 -4.98 -8.52
C LYS A 55 -6.34 -4.27 -9.46
N ASP A 56 -6.98 -3.21 -9.02
CA ASP A 56 -7.92 -2.44 -9.81
C ASP A 56 -7.23 -1.71 -10.97
N ILE A 57 -6.03 -1.16 -10.77
CA ILE A 57 -5.20 -0.58 -11.83
C ILE A 57 -4.87 -1.63 -12.90
N ILE A 58 -4.45 -2.84 -12.51
CA ILE A 58 -4.13 -3.92 -13.45
C ILE A 58 -5.37 -4.34 -14.24
N LEU A 59 -6.52 -4.51 -13.57
CA LEU A 59 -7.75 -4.91 -14.24
C LEU A 59 -8.26 -3.82 -15.20
N SER A 60 -8.14 -2.55 -14.81
CA SER A 60 -8.49 -1.40 -15.66
C SER A 60 -7.59 -1.30 -16.88
N PHE A 61 -6.28 -1.54 -16.72
CA PHE A 61 -5.34 -1.63 -17.84
C PHE A 61 -5.75 -2.73 -18.83
N VAL A 62 -6.11 -3.92 -18.33
CA VAL A 62 -6.53 -5.04 -19.18
C VAL A 62 -7.83 -4.71 -19.91
N GLU A 63 -8.83 -4.14 -19.23
CA GLU A 63 -10.09 -3.73 -19.85
C GLU A 63 -9.86 -2.74 -21.00
N LYS A 64 -9.06 -1.70 -20.76
CA LYS A 64 -8.71 -0.67 -21.74
C LYS A 64 -8.00 -1.24 -22.97
N ASN A 65 -7.09 -2.20 -22.77
CA ASN A 65 -6.26 -2.76 -23.85
C ASN A 65 -6.87 -4.02 -24.50
N SER A 66 -8.04 -4.48 -24.05
CA SER A 66 -8.73 -5.64 -24.61
C SER A 66 -10.11 -5.31 -25.19
N ASP A 67 -10.39 -4.03 -25.47
CA ASP A 67 -11.69 -3.54 -25.93
C ASP A 67 -12.85 -4.04 -25.03
N ASN A 68 -12.64 -4.01 -23.71
CA ASN A 68 -13.60 -4.49 -22.70
C ASN A 68 -13.99 -5.98 -22.85
N ASN A 69 -13.10 -6.82 -23.39
CA ASN A 69 -13.35 -8.25 -23.50
C ASN A 69 -13.36 -8.93 -22.11
N SER A 70 -14.56 -9.31 -21.66
CA SER A 70 -14.79 -9.93 -20.36
C SER A 70 -14.05 -11.25 -20.17
N MET A 71 -13.83 -12.04 -21.22
CA MET A 71 -13.10 -13.31 -21.13
C MET A 71 -11.61 -13.08 -20.85
N ILE A 72 -10.99 -12.11 -21.54
CA ILE A 72 -9.58 -11.74 -21.32
C ILE A 72 -9.42 -11.19 -19.89
N ARG A 73 -10.29 -10.27 -19.49
CA ARG A 73 -10.29 -9.71 -18.14
C ARG A 73 -10.41 -10.80 -17.07
N SER A 74 -11.37 -11.72 -17.20
CA SER A 74 -11.57 -12.82 -16.23
C SER A 74 -10.38 -13.78 -16.20
N PHE A 75 -9.77 -14.08 -17.34
CA PHE A 75 -8.57 -14.90 -17.40
C PHE A 75 -7.41 -14.25 -16.64
N VAL A 76 -7.14 -12.96 -16.90
CA VAL A 76 -6.08 -12.21 -16.20
C VAL A 76 -6.40 -12.08 -14.71
N LYS A 77 -7.65 -11.78 -14.34
CA LYS A 77 -8.08 -11.74 -12.93
C LYS A 77 -7.73 -13.04 -12.21
N ASN A 78 -8.16 -14.17 -12.76
CA ASN A 78 -8.02 -15.47 -12.10
C ASN A 78 -6.57 -16.00 -12.09
N LYS A 79 -5.77 -15.65 -13.10
CA LYS A 79 -4.39 -16.16 -13.24
C LYS A 79 -3.32 -15.23 -12.69
N ALA A 80 -3.43 -13.94 -12.99
CA ALA A 80 -2.39 -12.97 -12.73
C ALA A 80 -2.70 -12.06 -11.54
N VAL A 81 -3.97 -11.92 -11.12
CA VAL A 81 -4.39 -10.97 -10.05
C VAL A 81 -4.69 -11.68 -8.73
N GLU A 82 -5.60 -12.65 -8.75
CA GLU A 82 -6.00 -13.36 -7.55
C GLU A 82 -4.83 -14.10 -6.91
N ARG A 83 -4.56 -13.80 -5.63
CA ARG A 83 -3.49 -14.38 -4.81
C ARG A 83 -2.07 -14.12 -5.33
N GLN A 84 -1.88 -13.30 -6.37
CA GLN A 84 -0.56 -13.04 -6.96
C GLN A 84 0.09 -11.75 -6.47
N TYR A 85 -0.64 -10.87 -5.76
CA TYR A 85 -0.15 -9.54 -5.35
C TYR A 85 1.24 -9.58 -4.67
N HIS A 86 1.45 -10.52 -3.75
CA HIS A 86 2.71 -10.68 -3.03
C HIS A 86 3.93 -10.95 -3.95
N THR A 87 3.70 -11.44 -5.18
CA THR A 87 4.74 -11.77 -6.17
C THR A 87 5.13 -10.60 -7.06
N TYR A 88 4.38 -9.51 -7.04
CA TYR A 88 4.56 -8.36 -7.93
C TYR A 88 5.77 -7.53 -7.58
N PHE A 89 6.01 -7.38 -6.27
CA PHE A 89 7.06 -6.55 -5.72
C PHE A 89 8.11 -7.41 -5.05
N ASP A 90 9.33 -6.89 -5.01
CA ASP A 90 10.38 -7.41 -4.16
C ASP A 90 10.44 -6.53 -2.91
N TRP A 91 9.69 -6.92 -1.88
CA TRP A 91 9.39 -6.11 -0.70
C TRP A 91 10.63 -5.72 0.11
N GLY A 92 11.73 -6.48 0.02
CA GLY A 92 12.99 -6.16 0.67
C GLY A 92 13.86 -5.17 -0.11
N THR A 93 13.45 -4.78 -1.32
CA THR A 93 14.20 -3.85 -2.17
C THR A 93 13.60 -2.46 -2.11
N GLY A 94 14.42 -1.42 -2.32
CA GLY A 94 13.96 -0.03 -2.35
C GLY A 94 13.41 0.44 -3.69
N ASN A 95 12.96 -0.45 -4.58
CA ASN A 95 12.49 -0.09 -5.93
C ASN A 95 11.39 -1.03 -6.46
N ALA A 96 10.56 -0.53 -7.38
CA ALA A 96 9.44 -1.28 -7.97
C ALA A 96 9.78 -1.93 -9.32
N ASN A 97 11.06 -2.17 -9.64
CA ASN A 97 11.46 -2.65 -10.97
C ASN A 97 10.86 -4.03 -11.33
N ARG A 98 10.68 -4.89 -10.32
CA ARG A 98 10.03 -6.20 -10.51
C ARG A 98 8.60 -6.03 -11.05
N PHE A 99 7.84 -5.11 -10.46
CA PHE A 99 6.50 -4.78 -10.90
C PHE A 99 6.51 -4.16 -12.30
N PHE A 100 7.40 -3.21 -12.56
CA PHE A 100 7.48 -2.58 -13.88
C PHE A 100 7.79 -3.59 -14.99
N SER A 101 8.65 -4.58 -14.71
CA SER A 101 8.99 -5.64 -15.67
C SER A 101 7.79 -6.49 -16.08
N LEU A 102 6.70 -6.54 -15.30
CA LEU A 102 5.49 -7.27 -15.64
C LEU A 102 4.80 -6.72 -16.90
N PHE A 103 5.04 -5.44 -17.23
CA PHE A 103 4.47 -4.77 -18.40
C PHE A 103 5.48 -4.64 -19.56
N GLY A 104 6.63 -5.31 -19.45
CA GLY A 104 7.69 -5.32 -20.48
C GLY A 104 8.83 -4.34 -20.20
N GLU A 105 9.95 -4.53 -20.92
CA GLU A 105 11.17 -3.75 -20.70
C GLU A 105 11.02 -2.27 -21.09
N GLU A 106 10.24 -1.96 -22.14
CA GLU A 106 10.00 -0.57 -22.55
C GLU A 106 9.33 0.25 -21.43
N PHE A 107 8.26 -0.29 -20.84
CA PHE A 107 7.57 0.35 -19.72
C PHE A 107 8.49 0.51 -18.50
N LYS A 108 9.28 -0.50 -18.20
CA LYS A 108 10.23 -0.49 -17.09
C LYS A 108 11.32 0.55 -17.27
N ASP A 109 11.88 0.71 -18.45
CA ASP A 109 12.90 1.72 -18.71
C ASP A 109 12.31 3.13 -18.64
N GLN A 110 11.09 3.33 -19.15
CA GLN A 110 10.36 4.59 -18.97
C GLN A 110 10.15 4.89 -17.48
N ALA A 111 9.61 3.93 -16.72
CA ALA A 111 9.32 4.12 -15.30
C ALA A 111 10.58 4.38 -14.47
N LYS A 112 11.69 3.71 -14.77
CA LYS A 112 12.99 4.00 -14.15
C LYS A 112 13.45 5.43 -14.45
N GLY A 113 13.26 5.91 -15.67
CA GLY A 113 13.55 7.28 -16.06
C GLY A 113 12.72 8.27 -15.24
N ASP A 114 11.42 8.03 -15.12
CA ASP A 114 10.50 8.87 -14.35
C ASP A 114 10.87 8.90 -12.86
N VAL A 115 11.18 7.75 -12.26
CA VAL A 115 11.63 7.65 -10.86
C VAL A 115 12.94 8.41 -10.65
N LYS A 116 13.92 8.23 -11.53
CA LYS A 116 15.23 8.89 -11.41
C LYS A 116 15.11 10.42 -11.48
N ASN A 117 14.14 10.94 -12.22
CA ASN A 117 13.94 12.37 -12.42
C ASN A 117 12.96 12.99 -11.41
N ASN A 118 12.36 12.19 -10.53
CA ASN A 118 11.36 12.64 -9.57
C ASN A 118 11.60 12.01 -8.19
N SER A 119 12.31 12.73 -7.33
CA SER A 119 12.62 12.27 -5.97
C SER A 119 11.37 11.99 -5.14
N LYS A 120 10.27 12.74 -5.36
CA LYS A 120 9.00 12.50 -4.68
C LYS A 120 8.40 11.14 -5.08
N LEU A 121 8.50 10.77 -6.35
CA LEU A 121 8.08 9.45 -6.82
C LEU A 121 8.96 8.35 -6.22
N GLU A 122 10.28 8.54 -6.18
CA GLU A 122 11.20 7.60 -5.53
C GLU A 122 10.85 7.38 -4.05
N GLU A 123 10.60 8.46 -3.30
CA GLU A 123 10.18 8.40 -1.90
C GLU A 123 8.83 7.69 -1.73
N SER A 124 7.85 7.98 -2.60
CA SER A 124 6.55 7.32 -2.56
C SER A 124 6.63 5.81 -2.78
N ILE A 125 7.51 5.36 -3.69
CA ILE A 125 7.76 3.93 -3.94
C ILE A 125 8.37 3.28 -2.70
N ARG A 126 9.35 3.93 -2.06
CA ARG A 126 9.94 3.42 -0.83
C ARG A 126 8.90 3.31 0.28
N ALA A 127 8.05 4.32 0.44
CA ALA A 127 6.99 4.30 1.43
C ALA A 127 5.99 3.16 1.19
N PHE A 128 5.59 2.95 -0.07
CA PHE A 128 4.72 1.82 -0.47
C PHE A 128 5.36 0.46 -0.16
N LEU A 129 6.63 0.27 -0.53
CA LEU A 129 7.34 -0.99 -0.32
C LEU A 129 7.56 -1.26 1.17
N GLU A 130 7.83 -0.23 1.96
CA GLU A 130 7.98 -0.33 3.41
C GLU A 130 6.68 -0.78 4.07
N ILE A 131 5.52 -0.23 3.69
CA ILE A 131 4.20 -0.69 4.18
C ILE A 131 4.00 -2.17 3.87
N GLY A 132 4.27 -2.59 2.62
CA GLY A 132 4.13 -3.98 2.22
C GLY A 132 5.08 -4.92 2.96
N ASN A 133 6.34 -4.51 3.16
CA ASN A 133 7.32 -5.28 3.91
C ASN A 133 6.92 -5.42 5.38
N LEU A 134 6.55 -4.32 6.04
CA LEU A 134 6.08 -4.33 7.43
C LEU A 134 4.83 -5.20 7.59
N ARG A 135 3.90 -5.18 6.62
CA ARG A 135 2.74 -6.08 6.61
C ARG A 135 3.17 -7.54 6.48
N ASN A 136 4.13 -7.85 5.63
CA ASN A 136 4.64 -9.21 5.48
C ASN A 136 5.30 -9.71 6.77
N GLU A 137 6.14 -8.88 7.39
CA GLU A 137 6.76 -9.19 8.68
C GLU A 137 5.70 -9.38 9.78
N LEU A 138 4.66 -8.55 9.82
CA LEU A 138 3.58 -8.66 10.79
C LEU A 138 2.75 -9.95 10.61
N VAL A 139 2.48 -10.37 9.37
CA VAL A 139 1.66 -11.54 9.06
C VAL A 139 2.45 -12.85 9.11
N HIS A 140 3.74 -12.84 8.79
CA HIS A 140 4.62 -14.01 8.87
C HIS A 140 5.32 -14.16 10.23
N GLY A 141 5.45 -13.07 10.97
CA GLY A 141 5.93 -13.07 12.35
C GLY A 141 4.84 -13.47 13.35
N ASN A 142 5.20 -13.50 14.64
CA ASN A 142 4.22 -13.65 15.70
C ASN A 142 3.46 -12.33 15.89
N PHE A 143 2.25 -12.24 15.34
CA PHE A 143 1.39 -11.05 15.41
C PHE A 143 1.27 -10.43 16.81
N ALA A 144 1.25 -11.24 17.87
CA ALA A 144 1.14 -10.76 19.24
C ALA A 144 2.43 -10.09 19.75
N VAL A 145 3.59 -10.49 19.21
CA VAL A 145 4.91 -10.12 19.75
C VAL A 145 5.72 -9.24 18.79
N PHE A 146 5.37 -9.19 17.49
CA PHE A 146 6.11 -8.43 16.50
C PHE A 146 6.12 -6.93 16.87
N PRO A 147 7.31 -6.34 17.15
CA PRO A 147 7.41 -4.94 17.48
C PRO A 147 7.36 -4.13 16.20
N ILE A 148 6.35 -3.26 16.07
CA ILE A 148 6.37 -2.20 15.06
C ILE A 148 7.07 -1.01 15.70
N GLU A 149 8.32 -0.75 15.29
CA GLU A 149 9.12 0.36 15.83
C GLU A 149 8.60 1.75 15.41
N LYS A 150 7.64 1.80 14.46
CA LYS A 150 7.00 3.02 14.01
C LYS A 150 5.81 3.42 14.87
N THR A 151 5.64 4.71 15.05
CA THR A 151 4.44 5.32 15.62
C THR A 151 3.27 5.25 14.64
N VAL A 152 2.04 5.37 15.17
CA VAL A 152 0.81 5.48 14.37
C VAL A 152 0.90 6.63 13.35
N LYS A 153 1.55 7.74 13.72
CA LYS A 153 1.76 8.89 12.84
C LYS A 153 2.69 8.54 11.67
N GLU A 154 3.81 7.88 11.93
CA GLU A 154 4.75 7.50 10.87
C GLU A 154 4.12 6.51 9.88
N ILE A 155 3.33 5.55 10.35
CA ILE A 155 2.58 4.64 9.47
C ILE A 155 1.60 5.42 8.58
N TYR A 156 0.91 6.42 9.13
CA TYR A 156 0.00 7.26 8.37
C TYR A 156 0.72 8.14 7.34
N GLU A 157 1.89 8.70 7.67
CA GLU A 157 2.67 9.46 6.69
C GLU A 157 3.22 8.57 5.58
N LEU A 158 3.64 7.33 5.88
CA LEU A 158 3.99 6.36 4.83
C LEU A 158 2.80 6.12 3.89
N TYR A 159 1.60 5.94 4.46
CA TYR A 159 0.38 5.74 3.68
C TYR A 159 0.12 6.96 2.78
N ARG A 160 0.21 8.18 3.30
CA ARG A 160 0.01 9.40 2.51
C ARG A 160 1.05 9.56 1.40
N LEU A 161 2.31 9.25 1.67
CA LEU A 161 3.37 9.33 0.67
C LEU A 161 3.18 8.28 -0.44
N ALA A 162 2.80 7.06 -0.07
CA ALA A 162 2.61 5.95 -1.00
C ALA A 162 1.49 6.18 -2.03
N HIS A 163 0.52 7.05 -1.76
CA HIS A 163 -0.53 7.44 -2.72
C HIS A 163 0.03 7.99 -4.02
N GLU A 164 1.12 8.75 -3.98
CA GLU A 164 1.74 9.31 -5.18
C GLU A 164 2.23 8.23 -6.14
N PHE A 165 2.62 7.05 -5.62
CA PHE A 165 2.95 5.90 -6.44
C PHE A 165 1.72 5.29 -7.11
N ILE A 166 0.59 5.22 -6.39
CA ILE A 166 -0.68 4.74 -6.95
C ILE A 166 -1.19 5.66 -8.06
N ASP A 167 -1.15 6.98 -7.82
CA ASP A 167 -1.52 8.00 -8.80
C ASP A 167 -0.62 7.91 -10.05
N TYR A 168 0.69 7.72 -9.86
CA TYR A 168 1.63 7.49 -10.95
C TYR A 168 1.25 6.25 -11.77
N LEU A 169 0.99 5.12 -11.12
CA LEU A 169 0.62 3.88 -11.82
C LEU A 169 -0.71 4.01 -12.58
N SER A 170 -1.72 4.62 -11.95
CA SER A 170 -2.99 4.90 -12.61
C SER A 170 -2.77 5.79 -13.84
N SER A 171 -1.98 6.87 -13.74
CA SER A 171 -1.72 7.76 -14.89
C SER A 171 -1.04 7.09 -16.08
N LYS A 172 -0.30 6.00 -15.83
CA LYS A 172 0.48 5.28 -16.85
C LYS A 172 -0.26 4.09 -17.46
N LEU A 173 -1.12 3.44 -16.68
CA LEU A 173 -1.75 2.17 -17.05
C LEU A 173 -3.25 2.31 -17.35
N THR A 174 -3.91 3.35 -16.84
CA THR A 174 -5.34 3.63 -17.06
C THR A 174 -5.55 4.82 -17.98
#